data_AF-A0A821HTM0-F1
#
_entry.id   AF-A0A821HTM0-F1
#
_cell.length_a   1.000
_cell.length_b   1.000
_cell.length_c   1.000
_cell.angle_alpha   90.00
_cell.angle_beta   90.00
_cell.angle_gamma   90.00
#
_symmetry.space_group_name_H-M   'P 1'
#
loop_
_entity.id
_entity.type
_entity.pdbx_description
1 polymer ?
#
loop_
_entity_poly.entity_id
_entity_poly.type
_entity_poly.pdbx_seq_one_letter_code
_entity_poly.pdbx_strand_id
1 'polypeptide(L)'
;LTKLGILEQAQALIQQIPSSVRVDHRIRNALIHMWGKVGSVDKAKRIFDKISQPDHIGWTAMINSYGLNGMGDEAVKLFYQMPKESIDHLTYICVLNACSHSGLVDVARSIFNNIQTKTEIIYTTMIDCLSRRAAFEEAQQLIEQFERDHAPAITIYRIMQSESEPFIIFLPLEYPIKAIDFEDKWVLLYVKEY
;
A
#
# COMPACT_ATOMS: atom_id res chain seq x y z
N LEU A 1 19.39 17.82 11.98
CA LEU A 1 17.99 17.66 12.42
C LEU A 1 17.53 16.26 12.03
N THR A 2 16.79 15.55 12.90
CA THR A 2 16.15 14.27 12.52
C THR A 2 15.00 14.52 11.55
N LYS A 3 14.57 13.50 10.79
CA LYS A 3 13.38 13.61 9.91
C LYS A 3 12.15 14.10 10.69
N LEU A 4 12.00 13.65 11.94
CA LEU A 4 10.96 14.10 12.87
C LEU A 4 11.06 15.60 13.18
N GLY A 5 12.24 16.12 13.53
CA GLY A 5 12.42 17.54 13.86
C GLY A 5 12.13 18.48 12.69
N ILE A 6 12.39 18.05 11.45
CA ILE A 6 12.03 18.81 10.24
C ILE A 6 10.50 18.88 10.08
N LEU A 7 9.77 17.78 10.35
CA LEU A 7 8.31 17.76 10.28
C LEU A 7 7.65 18.63 11.35
N GLU A 8 8.20 18.64 12.57
CA GLU A 8 7.71 19.51 13.65
C GLU A 8 7.90 20.99 13.34
N GLN A 9 9.07 21.36 12.78
CA GLN A 9 9.32 22.72 12.30
C GLN A 9 8.39 23.12 11.16
N ALA A 10 8.23 22.26 10.14
CA ALA A 10 7.35 22.51 9.01
C ALA A 10 5.88 22.69 9.44
N GLN A 11 5.40 21.85 10.37
CA GLN A 11 4.05 21.99 10.91
C GLN A 11 3.88 23.25 11.79
N ALA A 12 4.89 23.60 12.59
CA ALA A 12 4.86 24.81 13.41
C ALA A 12 4.80 26.09 12.55
N LEU A 13 5.57 26.15 11.46
CA LEU A 13 5.51 27.25 10.49
C LEU A 13 4.10 27.38 9.87
N ILE A 14 3.49 26.26 9.49
CA ILE A 14 2.13 26.25 8.92
C ILE A 14 1.07 26.73 9.93
N GLN A 15 1.26 26.47 11.23
CA GLN A 15 0.35 26.97 12.28
C GLN A 15 0.46 28.49 12.51
N GLN A 16 1.57 29.12 12.11
CA GLN A 16 1.76 30.58 12.18
C GLN A 16 1.21 31.31 10.95
N ILE A 17 0.85 30.60 9.88
CA ILE A 17 0.22 31.19 8.70
C ILE A 17 -1.18 31.73 9.08
N PRO A 18 -1.49 33.01 8.79
CA PRO A 18 -2.82 33.57 9.07
C PRO A 18 -3.95 32.75 8.43
N SER A 19 -5.09 32.61 9.10
CA SER A 19 -6.24 31.84 8.63
C SER A 19 -6.82 32.33 7.29
N SER A 20 -6.55 33.57 6.90
CA SER A 20 -6.87 34.14 5.59
C SER A 20 -6.02 33.60 4.44
N VAL A 21 -4.86 32.99 4.72
CA VAL A 21 -3.93 32.46 3.72
C VAL A 21 -4.15 30.95 3.56
N ARG A 22 -4.62 30.53 2.39
CA ARG A 22 -4.86 29.12 2.07
C ARG A 22 -3.54 28.38 1.85
N VAL A 23 -3.18 27.49 2.77
CA VAL A 23 -2.06 26.56 2.61
C VAL A 23 -2.36 25.56 1.48
N ASP A 24 -1.38 25.34 0.61
CA ASP A 24 -1.47 24.43 -0.54
C ASP A 24 -1.77 22.98 -0.09
N HIS A 25 -2.67 22.30 -0.80
CA HIS A 25 -2.98 20.89 -0.61
C HIS A 25 -1.72 20.02 -0.73
N ARG A 26 -0.81 20.32 -1.66
CA ARG A 26 0.46 19.59 -1.85
C ARG A 26 1.29 19.53 -0.56
N ILE A 27 1.37 20.65 0.16
CA ILE A 27 2.11 20.75 1.43
C ILE A 27 1.41 19.92 2.51
N ARG A 28 0.07 19.99 2.58
CA ARG A 28 -0.71 19.19 3.55
C ARG A 28 -0.60 17.70 3.27
N ASN A 29 -0.70 17.28 2.01
CA ASN A 29 -0.60 15.88 1.58
C ASN A 29 0.79 15.31 1.83
N ALA A 30 1.85 16.10 1.58
CA ALA A 30 3.21 15.75 1.94
C ALA A 30 3.37 15.54 3.46
N LEU A 31 2.79 16.41 4.29
CA LEU A 31 2.81 16.24 5.75
C LEU A 31 1.99 15.04 6.22
N ILE A 32 0.82 14.76 5.64
CA ILE A 32 0.01 13.57 5.95
C ILE A 32 0.84 12.30 5.69
N HIS A 33 1.43 12.18 4.50
CA HIS A 33 2.27 11.04 4.10
C HIS A 33 3.50 10.89 5.01
N MET A 34 4.19 11.99 5.31
CA MET A 34 5.39 11.96 6.13
C MET A 34 5.10 11.67 7.60
N TRP A 35 3.99 12.18 8.16
CA TRP A 35 3.55 11.84 9.52
C TRP A 35 3.17 10.37 9.65
N GLY A 36 2.50 9.81 8.65
CA GLY A 36 2.24 8.37 8.55
C GLY A 36 3.53 7.54 8.53
N LYS A 37 4.51 7.94 7.71
CA LYS A 37 5.82 7.25 7.62
C LYS A 37 6.66 7.27 8.90
N VAL A 38 6.40 8.18 9.84
CA VAL A 38 7.06 8.22 11.16
C VAL A 38 6.16 7.73 12.30
N GLY A 39 5.06 7.03 11.99
CA GLY A 39 4.13 6.44 12.95
C GLY A 39 3.23 7.41 13.71
N SER A 40 3.26 8.70 13.39
CA SER A 40 2.43 9.72 14.04
C SER A 40 1.10 9.91 13.31
N VAL A 41 0.32 8.83 13.16
CA VAL A 41 -0.94 8.84 12.39
C VAL A 41 -1.93 9.90 12.91
N ASP A 42 -1.99 10.16 14.22
CA ASP A 42 -2.80 11.23 14.79
C ASP A 42 -2.45 12.62 14.24
N LYS A 43 -1.16 12.91 14.02
CA LYS A 43 -0.72 14.17 13.43
C LYS A 43 -1.13 14.25 11.95
N ALA A 44 -1.02 13.15 11.20
CA ALA A 44 -1.52 13.05 9.83
C ALA A 44 -3.04 13.29 9.77
N LYS A 45 -3.82 12.59 10.60
CA LYS A 45 -5.28 12.69 10.65
C LYS A 45 -5.74 14.11 11.01
N ARG A 46 -5.12 14.76 12.00
CA ARG A 46 -5.42 16.16 12.38
C ARG A 46 -5.14 17.18 11.27
N ILE A 47 -4.30 16.84 10.28
CA ILE A 47 -4.08 17.67 9.09
C ILE A 47 -5.17 17.36 8.06
N PHE A 48 -5.44 16.08 7.79
CA PHE A 48 -6.49 15.63 6.87
C PHE A 48 -7.88 16.15 7.25
N ASP A 49 -8.27 16.03 8.53
CA ASP A 49 -9.56 16.49 9.06
C ASP A 49 -9.76 18.03 8.95
N LYS A 50 -8.68 18.80 8.71
CA LYS A 50 -8.74 20.25 8.46
C LYS A 50 -8.89 20.60 6.97
N ILE A 51 -8.88 19.61 6.09
CA ILE A 51 -9.07 19.80 4.65
C ILE A 51 -10.57 19.60 4.35
N SER A 52 -11.29 20.69 4.14
CA SER A 52 -12.74 20.65 3.86
C SER A 52 -13.12 19.90 2.58
N GLN A 53 -12.21 19.85 1.60
CA GLN A 53 -12.32 19.06 0.37
C GLN A 53 -10.93 18.50 0.05
N PRO A 54 -10.59 17.27 0.51
CA PRO A 54 -9.33 16.63 0.15
C PRO A 54 -9.37 16.20 -1.33
N ASP A 55 -8.25 16.40 -2.03
CA ASP A 55 -8.04 15.84 -3.37
C ASP A 55 -7.71 14.35 -3.29
N HIS A 56 -7.71 13.64 -4.43
CA HIS A 56 -7.40 12.21 -4.48
C HIS A 56 -6.09 11.88 -3.75
N ILE A 57 -5.02 12.67 -3.98
CA ILE A 57 -3.72 12.54 -3.31
C ILE A 57 -3.86 12.58 -1.78
N GLY A 58 -4.66 13.50 -1.23
CA GLY A 58 -4.89 13.61 0.22
C GLY A 58 -5.59 12.38 0.81
N TRP A 59 -6.61 11.85 0.11
CA TRP A 59 -7.28 10.61 0.50
C TRP A 59 -6.32 9.42 0.46
N THR A 60 -5.65 9.20 -0.68
CA THR A 60 -4.69 8.10 -0.87
C THR A 60 -3.55 8.17 0.15
N ALA A 61 -3.03 9.37 0.44
CA ALA A 61 -1.98 9.57 1.45
C ALA A 61 -2.44 9.19 2.86
N MET A 62 -3.70 9.46 3.23
CA MET A 62 -4.24 9.11 4.55
C MET A 62 -4.60 7.62 4.66
N ILE A 63 -5.15 7.01 3.60
CA ILE A 63 -5.36 5.54 3.52
C ILE A 63 -4.02 4.81 3.67
N ASN A 64 -2.99 5.27 2.94
CA ASN A 64 -1.63 4.74 3.05
C ASN A 64 -1.01 4.94 4.44
N SER A 65 -1.27 6.09 5.07
CA SER A 65 -0.82 6.40 6.45
C SER A 65 -1.36 5.38 7.46
N TYR A 66 -2.65 5.04 7.37
CA TYR A 66 -3.25 3.97 8.18
C TYR A 66 -2.66 2.59 7.87
N GLY A 67 -2.53 2.22 6.59
CA GLY A 67 -2.00 0.91 6.17
C GLY A 67 -0.54 0.65 6.56
N LEU A 68 0.31 1.70 6.55
CA LEU A 68 1.70 1.61 7.04
C LEU A 68 1.81 1.38 8.54
N ASN A 69 0.74 1.62 9.30
CA ASN A 69 0.72 1.57 10.76
C ASN A 69 -0.22 0.48 11.31
N GLY A 70 -0.60 -0.50 10.48
CA GLY A 70 -1.45 -1.62 10.88
C GLY A 70 -2.90 -1.26 11.18
N MET A 71 -3.35 -0.05 10.82
CA MET A 71 -4.71 0.43 11.05
C MET A 71 -5.62 0.09 9.84
N GLY A 72 -5.68 -1.19 9.48
CA GLY A 72 -6.37 -1.65 8.27
C GLY A 72 -7.85 -1.31 8.24
N ASP A 73 -8.55 -1.46 9.36
CA ASP A 73 -9.97 -1.11 9.47
C ASP A 73 -10.22 0.38 9.19
N GLU A 74 -9.35 1.26 9.65
CA GLU A 74 -9.43 2.71 9.41
C GLU A 74 -9.09 3.07 7.97
N ALA A 75 -8.11 2.38 7.35
CA ALA A 75 -7.81 2.50 5.93
C ALA A 75 -9.02 2.11 5.06
N VAL A 76 -9.68 0.99 5.38
CA VAL A 76 -10.88 0.47 4.70
C VAL A 76 -12.08 1.40 4.90
N LYS A 77 -12.35 1.84 6.14
CA LYS A 77 -13.42 2.81 6.44
C LYS A 77 -13.23 4.11 5.66
N LEU A 78 -12.00 4.62 5.58
CA LEU A 78 -11.70 5.84 4.84
C LEU A 78 -11.79 5.65 3.32
N PHE A 79 -11.35 4.49 2.80
CA PHE A 79 -11.51 4.11 1.39
C PHE A 79 -12.99 4.13 0.96
N TYR A 80 -13.91 3.56 1.75
CA TYR A 80 -15.34 3.59 1.44
C TYR A 80 -16.01 4.97 1.62
N GLN A 81 -15.34 5.93 2.25
CA GLN A 81 -15.79 7.33 2.33
C GLN A 81 -15.29 8.18 1.15
N MET A 82 -14.30 7.70 0.39
CA MET A 82 -13.73 8.41 -0.74
C MET A 82 -14.72 8.44 -1.93
N PRO A 83 -14.88 9.58 -2.63
CA PRO A 83 -15.70 9.64 -3.84
C PRO A 83 -15.20 8.64 -4.89
N LYS A 84 -16.09 7.84 -5.47
CA LYS A 84 -15.73 6.74 -6.38
C LYS A 84 -14.95 7.21 -7.60
N GLU A 85 -15.28 8.41 -8.08
CA GLU A 85 -14.68 9.09 -9.22
C GLU A 85 -13.24 9.58 -8.94
N SER A 86 -12.83 9.59 -7.67
CA SER A 86 -11.47 9.96 -7.25
C SER A 86 -10.56 8.74 -7.04
N ILE A 87 -11.09 7.51 -7.04
CA ILE A 87 -10.33 6.29 -6.74
C ILE A 87 -9.48 5.90 -7.96
N ASP A 88 -8.17 5.85 -7.77
CA ASP A 88 -7.19 5.42 -8.77
C ASP A 88 -6.53 4.08 -8.41
N HIS A 89 -5.67 3.56 -9.30
CA HIS A 89 -4.92 2.32 -9.05
C HIS A 89 -4.05 2.39 -7.79
N LEU A 90 -3.46 3.55 -7.48
CA LEU A 90 -2.64 3.73 -6.28
C LEU A 90 -3.48 3.59 -5.01
N THR A 91 -4.69 4.14 -5.01
CA THR A 91 -5.65 4.02 -3.90
C THR A 91 -6.02 2.56 -3.65
N TYR A 92 -6.30 1.79 -4.71
CA TYR A 92 -6.52 0.35 -4.58
C TYR A 92 -5.30 -0.38 -4.00
N ILE A 93 -4.09 -0.08 -4.48
CA ILE A 93 -2.85 -0.67 -3.95
C ILE A 93 -2.66 -0.32 -2.45
N CYS A 94 -2.93 0.92 -2.03
CA CYS A 94 -2.81 1.33 -0.64
C CYS A 94 -3.81 0.62 0.29
N VAL A 95 -5.08 0.48 -0.11
CA VAL A 95 -6.08 -0.23 0.72
C VAL A 95 -5.86 -1.75 0.72
N LEU A 96 -5.44 -2.35 -0.39
CA LEU A 96 -5.10 -3.79 -0.44
C LEU A 96 -3.88 -4.10 0.43
N ASN A 97 -2.83 -3.26 0.42
CA ASN A 97 -1.69 -3.39 1.35
C ASN A 97 -2.13 -3.24 2.81
N ALA A 98 -3.01 -2.29 3.12
CA ALA A 98 -3.55 -2.12 4.47
C ALA A 98 -4.32 -3.38 4.95
N CYS A 99 -5.06 -4.02 4.04
CA CYS A 99 -5.74 -5.28 4.31
C CYS A 99 -4.76 -6.45 4.50
N SER A 100 -3.73 -6.58 3.63
CA SER A 100 -2.65 -7.58 3.75
C SER A 100 -1.95 -7.49 5.11
N HIS A 101 -1.58 -6.28 5.53
CA HIS A 101 -0.91 -6.04 6.81
C HIS A 101 -1.78 -6.31 8.04
N SER A 102 -3.11 -6.22 7.89
CA SER A 102 -4.07 -6.35 8.99
C SER A 102 -4.85 -7.67 8.95
N GLY A 103 -4.53 -8.56 8.00
CA GLY A 103 -5.20 -9.85 7.82
C GLY A 103 -6.64 -9.80 7.30
N LEU A 104 -7.07 -8.67 6.73
CA LEU A 104 -8.45 -8.43 6.26
C LEU A 104 -8.69 -9.01 4.85
N VAL A 105 -8.44 -10.31 4.67
CA VAL A 105 -8.44 -10.99 3.37
C VAL A 105 -9.77 -10.88 2.64
N ASP A 106 -10.88 -11.09 3.34
CA ASP A 106 -12.20 -11.08 2.71
C ASP A 106 -12.58 -9.69 2.19
N VAL A 107 -12.12 -8.64 2.88
CA VAL A 107 -12.23 -7.25 2.43
C VAL A 107 -11.33 -7.00 1.23
N ALA A 108 -10.07 -7.44 1.27
CA ALA A 108 -9.13 -7.33 0.15
C ALA A 108 -9.72 -7.99 -1.13
N ARG A 109 -10.24 -9.21 -0.99
CA ARG A 109 -10.90 -9.97 -2.07
C ARG A 109 -12.12 -9.23 -2.62
N SER A 110 -12.97 -8.70 -1.75
CA SER A 110 -14.14 -7.90 -2.14
C SER A 110 -13.73 -6.64 -2.92
N ILE A 111 -12.73 -5.89 -2.42
CA ILE A 111 -12.21 -4.71 -3.12
C ILE A 111 -11.60 -5.10 -4.47
N PHE A 112 -10.71 -6.10 -4.50
CA PHE A 112 -10.04 -6.59 -5.70
C PHE A 112 -11.03 -7.00 -6.80
N ASN A 113 -12.08 -7.75 -6.46
CA ASN A 113 -13.09 -8.19 -7.41
C ASN A 113 -13.85 -7.03 -8.05
N ASN A 114 -14.06 -5.92 -7.31
CA ASN A 114 -14.71 -4.71 -7.82
C ASN A 114 -13.82 -3.83 -8.72
N ILE A 115 -12.50 -4.10 -8.82
CA ILE A 115 -11.60 -3.34 -9.69
C ILE A 115 -11.84 -3.73 -11.16
N GLN A 116 -12.30 -2.78 -11.98
CA GLN A 116 -12.57 -3.00 -13.40
C GLN A 116 -11.30 -3.35 -14.19
N THR A 117 -10.29 -2.49 -14.13
CA THR A 117 -8.99 -2.69 -14.78
C THR A 117 -7.94 -2.99 -13.71
N LYS A 118 -7.51 -4.24 -13.62
CA LYS A 118 -6.48 -4.68 -12.66
C LYS A 118 -5.11 -4.56 -13.31
N THR A 119 -4.19 -3.87 -12.67
CA THR A 119 -2.78 -3.80 -13.09
C THR A 119 -1.98 -4.95 -12.47
N GLU A 120 -0.80 -5.25 -13.02
CA GLU A 120 0.17 -6.19 -12.44
C GLU A 120 0.44 -5.94 -10.94
N ILE A 121 0.58 -4.66 -10.54
CA ILE A 121 0.81 -4.28 -9.14
C ILE A 121 -0.40 -4.62 -8.25
N ILE A 122 -1.62 -4.51 -8.79
CA ILE A 122 -2.86 -4.89 -8.08
C ILE A 122 -2.95 -6.42 -7.92
N TYR A 123 -2.59 -7.19 -8.95
CA TYR A 123 -2.50 -8.66 -8.87
C TYR A 123 -1.44 -9.10 -7.84
N THR A 124 -0.20 -8.61 -7.95
CA THR A 124 0.88 -8.95 -6.99
C THR A 124 0.56 -8.57 -5.55
N THR A 125 -0.09 -7.42 -5.31
CA THR A 125 -0.54 -7.02 -3.96
C THR A 125 -1.60 -7.98 -3.40
N MET A 126 -2.54 -8.46 -4.22
CA MET A 126 -3.55 -9.43 -3.80
C MET A 126 -2.94 -10.82 -3.54
N ILE A 127 -1.98 -11.24 -4.35
CA ILE A 127 -1.24 -12.49 -4.17
C ILE A 127 -0.45 -12.48 -2.85
N ASP A 128 0.23 -11.37 -2.51
CA ASP A 128 0.90 -11.20 -1.20
C ASP A 128 -0.10 -11.33 -0.05
N CYS A 129 -1.28 -10.69 -0.16
CA CYS A 129 -2.34 -10.77 0.83
C CYS A 129 -2.82 -12.22 1.08
N LEU A 130 -2.98 -13.03 0.03
CA LEU A 130 -3.38 -14.44 0.12
C LEU A 130 -2.26 -15.33 0.67
N SER A 131 -1.02 -15.07 0.26
CA SER A 131 0.17 -15.85 0.63
C SER A 131 0.42 -15.80 2.15
N ARG A 132 0.21 -14.64 2.79
CA ARG A 132 0.33 -14.45 4.26
C ARG A 132 -0.72 -15.19 5.09
N ARG A 133 -1.66 -15.89 4.44
CA ARG A 133 -2.87 -16.46 5.04
C ARG A 133 -3.11 -17.92 4.62
N ALA A 134 -2.11 -18.54 3.98
CA ALA A 134 -2.15 -19.91 3.46
C ALA A 134 -3.29 -20.20 2.45
N ALA A 135 -3.82 -19.16 1.80
CA ALA A 135 -4.85 -19.29 0.76
C ALA A 135 -4.21 -19.60 -0.61
N PHE A 136 -3.39 -20.66 -0.65
CA PHE A 136 -2.50 -20.96 -1.78
C PHE A 136 -3.24 -21.30 -3.07
N GLU A 137 -4.34 -22.07 -2.99
CA GLU A 137 -5.16 -22.43 -4.16
C GLU A 137 -5.75 -21.18 -4.83
N GLU A 138 -6.20 -20.20 -4.05
CA GLU A 138 -6.74 -18.93 -4.58
C GLU A 138 -5.62 -18.06 -5.17
N ALA A 139 -4.44 -18.03 -4.54
CA ALA A 139 -3.28 -17.33 -5.07
C ALA A 139 -2.87 -17.90 -6.44
N GLN A 140 -2.86 -19.23 -6.60
CA GLN A 140 -2.61 -19.90 -7.88
C GLN A 140 -3.67 -19.52 -8.93
N GLN A 141 -4.96 -19.54 -8.58
CA GLN A 141 -6.04 -19.17 -9.51
C GLN A 141 -5.93 -17.71 -9.99
N LEU A 142 -5.55 -16.76 -9.13
CA LEU A 142 -5.31 -15.37 -9.53
C LEU A 142 -4.09 -15.22 -10.44
N ILE A 143 -3.09 -16.08 -10.27
CA ILE A 143 -1.88 -16.10 -11.09
C ILE A 143 -2.20 -16.63 -12.49
N GLU A 144 -2.89 -17.77 -12.60
CA GLU A 144 -3.41 -18.30 -13.87
C GLU A 144 -4.34 -17.29 -14.58
N GLN A 145 -5.15 -16.54 -13.83
CA GLN A 145 -5.97 -15.46 -14.40
C GLN A 145 -5.11 -14.33 -14.97
N PHE A 146 -4.07 -13.89 -14.25
CA PHE A 146 -3.16 -12.84 -14.71
C PHE A 146 -2.47 -13.21 -16.04
N GLU A 147 -1.98 -14.45 -16.17
CA GLU A 147 -1.35 -14.98 -17.40
C GLU A 147 -2.29 -15.04 -18.61
N ARG A 148 -3.60 -15.22 -18.39
CA ARG A 148 -4.59 -15.17 -19.48
C ARG A 148 -4.89 -13.73 -19.93
N ASP A 149 -4.88 -12.79 -18.98
CA ASP A 149 -5.25 -11.40 -19.21
C ASP A 149 -4.07 -10.55 -19.75
N HIS A 150 -2.83 -10.96 -19.53
CA HIS A 150 -1.61 -10.19 -19.84
C HIS A 150 -0.62 -11.01 -20.66
N ALA A 151 0.13 -10.35 -21.55
CA ALA A 151 1.19 -11.01 -22.29
C ALA A 151 2.25 -11.60 -21.32
N PRO A 152 2.81 -12.81 -21.57
CA PRO A 152 3.71 -13.49 -20.65
C PRO A 152 5.06 -12.77 -20.55
N ALA A 153 5.11 -11.76 -19.69
CA ALA A 153 6.27 -10.94 -19.37
C ALA A 153 6.52 -10.92 -17.86
N ILE A 154 7.09 -12.04 -17.38
CA ILE A 154 8.08 -12.08 -16.28
C ILE A 154 7.59 -12.13 -14.80
N THR A 155 8.06 -13.19 -14.10
CA THR A 155 8.48 -13.19 -12.67
C THR A 155 7.42 -13.09 -11.54
N ILE A 156 6.29 -13.79 -11.66
CA ILE A 156 5.51 -14.22 -10.47
C ILE A 156 5.66 -15.74 -10.20
N TYR A 157 5.78 -16.54 -11.26
CA TYR A 157 5.67 -18.02 -11.23
C TYR A 157 6.79 -18.76 -10.52
N ARG A 158 8.02 -18.25 -10.57
CA ARG A 158 9.24 -19.03 -10.28
C ARG A 158 9.48 -19.29 -8.79
N ILE A 159 8.56 -18.84 -7.93
CA ILE A 159 8.66 -18.84 -6.47
C ILE A 159 7.68 -19.85 -5.84
N MET A 160 6.64 -20.29 -6.56
CA MET A 160 5.66 -21.24 -6.05
C MET A 160 5.99 -22.72 -6.34
N GLN A 161 7.08 -23.00 -7.07
CA GLN A 161 7.58 -24.37 -7.26
C GLN A 161 8.94 -24.57 -6.57
N SER A 162 8.92 -25.16 -5.38
CA SER A 162 9.81 -26.28 -5.05
C SER A 162 9.39 -26.95 -3.73
N GLU A 163 9.08 -28.25 -3.79
CA GLU A 163 8.94 -29.13 -2.62
C GLU A 163 10.32 -29.61 -2.08
N SER A 164 11.43 -29.00 -2.53
CA SER A 164 12.81 -29.37 -2.14
C SER A 164 13.82 -28.20 -2.29
N GLU A 165 14.15 -27.57 -1.15
CA GLU A 165 15.24 -26.61 -0.82
C GLU A 165 15.77 -25.58 -1.85
N PRO A 166 15.82 -24.27 -1.48
CA PRO A 166 17.00 -23.43 -1.81
C PRO A 166 17.33 -22.22 -0.88
N PHE A 167 18.57 -22.11 -0.36
CA PHE A 167 19.20 -20.84 0.08
C PHE A 167 19.82 -20.10 -1.16
N ILE A 168 20.06 -18.78 -1.26
CA ILE A 168 20.71 -17.76 -0.39
C ILE A 168 20.16 -16.32 -0.70
N ILE A 169 20.43 -15.35 0.19
CA ILE A 169 19.97 -13.93 0.24
C ILE A 169 21.12 -12.97 -0.23
N PHE A 170 20.96 -11.80 -0.90
CA PHE A 170 20.89 -10.42 -0.33
C PHE A 170 20.99 -9.28 -1.41
N LEU A 171 20.02 -8.33 -1.41
CA LEU A 171 20.08 -6.83 -1.59
C LEU A 171 20.88 -6.16 -2.76
N PRO A 172 20.75 -4.83 -3.06
CA PRO A 172 19.74 -3.79 -2.71
C PRO A 172 19.14 -2.99 -3.92
N LEU A 173 17.90 -2.45 -3.82
CA LEU A 173 17.49 -1.07 -4.23
C LEU A 173 15.95 -0.82 -4.21
N GLU A 174 15.57 0.19 -3.42
CA GLU A 174 14.38 1.10 -3.42
C GLU A 174 12.91 0.71 -3.75
N TYR A 175 12.53 -0.50 -4.20
CA TYR A 175 11.08 -0.88 -4.29
C TYR A 175 10.79 -2.30 -3.76
N PRO A 176 9.72 -2.52 -2.96
CA PRO A 176 9.52 -3.78 -2.24
C PRO A 176 8.67 -4.83 -2.99
N ILE A 177 9.19 -6.06 -3.09
CA ILE A 177 8.43 -7.31 -3.11
C ILE A 177 9.13 -8.26 -2.13
N LYS A 178 8.40 -8.86 -1.17
CA LYS A 178 8.94 -9.92 -0.25
C LYS A 178 7.85 -10.64 0.56
N ALA A 179 7.85 -11.96 0.53
CA ALA A 179 7.38 -12.87 1.58
C ALA A 179 8.26 -14.12 1.56
N ILE A 180 8.65 -14.64 2.73
CA ILE A 180 9.76 -15.60 2.93
C ILE A 180 9.51 -16.39 4.20
N ASP A 181 9.83 -17.69 4.21
CA ASP A 181 10.17 -18.44 5.44
C ASP A 181 11.17 -19.59 5.07
N PHE A 182 12.01 -20.16 5.96
CA PHE A 182 12.93 -21.33 5.69
C PHE A 182 12.60 -22.57 6.52
N GLU A 183 12.86 -23.75 5.93
CA GLU A 183 12.77 -25.10 6.49
C GLU A 183 11.31 -25.60 6.46
N ASP A 184 10.91 -26.15 5.30
CA ASP A 184 9.52 -26.40 4.80
C ASP A 184 8.73 -25.17 4.27
N LYS A 185 9.44 -24.17 3.71
CA LYS A 185 8.94 -22.89 3.19
C LYS A 185 9.94 -22.29 2.14
N TRP A 186 9.66 -21.25 1.30
CA TRP A 186 10.65 -20.30 0.65
C TRP A 186 10.05 -18.97 0.05
N VAL A 187 10.77 -18.26 -0.86
CA VAL A 187 10.95 -16.77 -0.95
C VAL A 187 10.46 -16.04 -2.21
N LEU A 188 9.85 -14.85 -2.04
CA LEU A 188 9.86 -13.77 -3.07
C LEU A 188 11.08 -12.85 -2.99
N LEU A 189 11.73 -12.58 -4.14
CA LEU A 189 12.56 -11.39 -4.38
C LEU A 189 12.68 -11.02 -5.88
N TYR A 190 12.80 -9.72 -6.14
CA TYR A 190 12.90 -9.04 -7.45
C TYR A 190 14.40 -8.83 -7.82
N VAL A 191 14.88 -8.48 -9.03
CA VAL A 191 14.39 -7.64 -10.17
C VAL A 191 15.00 -8.16 -11.50
N LYS A 192 14.57 -7.68 -12.70
CA LYS A 192 15.50 -7.53 -13.84
C LYS A 192 15.23 -6.27 -14.69
N GLU A 193 16.25 -5.41 -14.82
CA GLU A 193 16.35 -4.40 -15.88
C GLU A 193 16.81 -5.05 -17.21
N TYR A 194 16.57 -4.37 -18.34
CA TYR A 194 16.97 -4.82 -19.68
C TYR A 194 18.49 -4.74 -19.90
#